data_AF-A0A6N2E965-F1
#
_entry.id   AF-A0A6N2E965-F1
#
_cell.length_a   1.000
_cell.length_b   1.000
_cell.length_c   1.000
_cell.angle_alpha   90.00
_cell.angle_beta   90.00
_cell.angle_gamma   90.00
#
_symmetry.space_group_name_H-M   'P 1'
#
loop_
_entity.id
_entity.type
_entity.pdbx_description
1 polymer ?
#
loop_
_entity_poly.entity_id
_entity_poly.type
_entity_poly.pdbx_seq_one_letter_code
_entity_poly.pdbx_strand_id
1 'polypeptide(L)' 'SAGPTCPPDLNGDGVVDADDFFLFLQLFAAGDLRADFNNDGVIDADDFFAFLSAFAAGC' A
#
# COMPACT_ATOMS: atom_id res chain seq x y z
N SER A 1 -2.15 15.88 14.69
CA SER A 1 -2.79 14.62 15.08
C SER A 1 -2.49 13.62 14.00
N ALA A 2 -1.67 12.60 14.27
CA ALA A 2 -1.55 11.48 13.35
C ALA A 2 -2.92 10.78 13.35
N GLY A 3 -3.59 10.75 12.20
CA GLY A 3 -4.80 9.93 12.04
C GLY A 3 -4.48 8.46 12.36
N PRO A 4 -5.49 7.62 12.59
CA PRO A 4 -5.26 6.18 12.65
C PRO A 4 -4.44 5.78 11.43
N THR A 5 -3.36 5.04 11.65
CA THR A 5 -2.52 4.55 10.57
C THR A 5 -3.41 3.70 9.65
N CYS A 6 -3.61 4.16 8.42
CA CYS A 6 -4.28 3.41 7.37
C CYS A 6 -3.23 3.08 6.31
N PRO A 7 -2.46 1.98 6.47
CA PRO A 7 -1.40 1.63 5.55
C PRO A 7 -1.82 1.58 4.06
N PRO A 8 -3.03 1.12 3.68
CA PRO A 8 -3.41 1.08 2.28
C PRO A 8 -3.84 2.45 1.70
N ASP A 9 -3.99 3.50 2.51
CA ASP A 9 -4.16 4.89 2.05
C ASP A 9 -2.78 5.47 1.72
N LEU A 10 -2.35 5.25 0.48
CA LEU A 10 -1.02 5.59 -0.01
C LEU A 10 -0.93 7.02 -0.52
N ASN A 11 -2.06 7.62 -0.91
CA ASN A 11 -2.13 9.00 -1.39
C ASN A 11 -2.34 10.00 -0.23
N GLY A 12 -2.77 9.53 0.94
CA GLY A 12 -2.95 10.28 2.19
C GLY A 12 -4.21 11.12 2.24
N ASP A 13 -5.25 10.79 1.45
CA ASP A 13 -6.49 11.56 1.37
C ASP A 13 -7.58 11.10 2.36
N GLY A 14 -7.34 10.00 3.08
CA GLY A 14 -8.23 9.43 4.08
C GLY A 14 -9.28 8.47 3.53
N VAL A 15 -9.20 8.08 2.26
CA VAL A 15 -10.08 7.11 1.60
C VAL A 15 -9.22 6.03 0.96
N VAL A 16 -9.56 4.76 1.18
CA VAL A 16 -8.91 3.64 0.50
C VAL A 16 -9.71 3.30 -0.74
N ASP A 17 -9.20 3.66 -1.92
CA ASP A 17 -9.90 3.41 -3.18
C ASP A 17 -8.98 3.09 -4.37
N ALA A 18 -9.52 3.18 -5.58
CA ALA A 18 -8.79 2.82 -6.79
C ALA A 18 -7.51 3.66 -6.98
N ASP A 19 -7.45 4.89 -6.46
CA ASP A 19 -6.28 5.75 -6.59
C ASP A 19 -5.09 5.19 -5.79
N ASP A 20 -5.31 4.65 -4.59
CA ASP A 20 -4.27 3.95 -3.83
C ASP A 20 -3.82 2.68 -4.51
N PHE A 21 -4.77 1.93 -5.09
CA PHE A 21 -4.46 0.71 -5.81
C PHE A 21 -3.56 0.98 -7.02
N PHE A 22 -3.88 1.99 -7.82
CA PHE A 22 -3.05 2.38 -8.96
C PHE A 22 -1.70 2.96 -8.53
N LEU A 23 -1.66 3.69 -7.42
CA LEU A 23 -0.40 4.17 -6.84
C LEU A 23 0.48 3.01 -6.37
N PHE A 24 -0.08 2.01 -5.70
CA PHE A 24 0.65 0.79 -5.31
C PHE A 24 1.25 0.10 -6.54
N LEU A 25 0.47 -0.10 -7.62
CA LEU A 25 0.97 -0.72 -8.85
C LEU A 25 2.13 0.07 -9.48
N GLN A 26 2.08 1.41 -9.46
CA GLN A 26 3.18 2.24 -9.94
C GLN A 26 4.45 2.07 -9.09
N LEU A 27 4.31 2.10 -7.77
CA LEU A 27 5.43 1.94 -6.83
C LEU A 27 6.06 0.55 -6.98
N PHE A 28 5.22 -0.49 -7.05
CA PHE A 28 5.61 -1.88 -7.22
C PHE A 28 6.39 -2.08 -8.52
N ALA A 29 5.87 -1.58 -9.65
CA ALA A 29 6.54 -1.69 -10.95
C ALA A 29 7.85 -0.87 -11.03
N ALA A 30 7.97 0.19 -10.23
CA ALA A 30 9.19 1.00 -10.14
C ALA A 30 10.25 0.42 -9.18
N GLY A 31 9.91 -0.60 -8.37
CA GLY A 31 10.77 -1.08 -7.30
C GLY A 31 10.99 -0.04 -6.20
N ASP A 32 9.99 0.82 -5.94
CA ASP A 32 10.02 1.80 -4.86
C ASP A 32 9.75 1.12 -3.52
N LEU A 33 10.59 1.36 -2.51
CA LEU A 33 10.46 0.77 -1.16
C LEU A 33 9.16 1.13 -0.45
N ARG A 34 8.39 2.11 -0.93
CA ARG A 34 7.01 2.32 -0.47
C ARG A 34 6.07 1.16 -0.80
N ALA A 35 6.43 0.31 -1.76
CA ALA A 35 5.72 -0.91 -2.09
C ALA A 35 6.16 -2.12 -1.25
N ASP A 36 7.21 -2.02 -0.42
CA ASP A 36 7.59 -3.03 0.57
C ASP A 36 6.57 -2.97 1.73
N PHE A 37 5.45 -3.65 1.52
CA PHE A 37 4.26 -3.56 2.35
C PHE A 37 4.34 -4.53 3.53
N ASN A 38 5.09 -5.62 3.38
CA ASN A 38 5.36 -6.57 4.47
C ASN A 38 6.57 -6.14 5.33
N ASN A 39 7.36 -5.16 4.89
CA ASN A 39 8.57 -4.60 5.52
C ASN A 39 9.71 -5.61 5.68
N ASP A 40 9.90 -6.50 4.71
CA ASP A 40 11.00 -7.48 4.71
C ASP A 40 12.25 -7.03 3.94
N GLY A 41 12.18 -5.87 3.27
CA GLY A 41 13.28 -5.27 2.52
C GLY A 41 13.41 -5.78 1.08
N VAL A 42 12.48 -6.61 0.61
CA VAL A 42 12.37 -7.10 -0.77
C VAL A 42 11.02 -6.64 -1.33
N ILE A 43 10.99 -6.29 -2.61
CA ILE A 43 9.72 -5.96 -3.29
C ILE A 43 9.35 -7.16 -4.17
N ASP A 44 8.37 -7.94 -3.74
CA ASP A 44 7.91 -9.12 -4.45
C ASP A 44 6.42 -9.44 -4.27
N ALA A 45 5.98 -10.62 -4.70
CA ALA A 45 4.58 -10.99 -4.66
C ALA A 45 3.96 -10.98 -3.25
N ASP A 46 4.76 -11.15 -2.20
CA ASP A 46 4.28 -11.14 -0.83
C ASP A 46 3.79 -9.74 -0.41
N ASP A 47 4.43 -8.66 -0.91
CA ASP A 47 3.95 -7.29 -0.72
C ASP A 47 2.62 -7.04 -1.41
N PHE A 48 2.46 -7.58 -2.62
CA PHE A 48 1.22 -7.47 -3.37
C PHE A 48 0.07 -8.10 -2.60
N PHE A 49 0.27 -9.30 -2.03
CA PHE A 49 -0.74 -9.94 -1.20
C PHE A 49 -0.98 -9.22 0.14
N ALA A 50 0.08 -8.68 0.76
CA ALA A 50 -0.04 -7.89 1.98
C ALA A 50 -0.87 -6.60 1.74
N PHE A 51 -0.58 -5.88 0.65
CA PHE A 51 -1.36 -4.72 0.24
C PHE A 51 -2.82 -5.08 -0.04
N LEU A 52 -3.10 -6.14 -0.81
CA LEU A 52 -4.47 -6.57 -1.09
C LEU A 52 -5.26 -6.90 0.17
N SER A 53 -4.63 -7.57 1.13
CA SER A 53 -5.26 -7.90 2.42
C SER A 53 -5.61 -6.63 3.21
N ALA A 54 -4.72 -5.64 3.23
CA ALA A 54 -4.97 -4.37 3.90
C ALA A 54 -6.04 -3.55 3.16
N PHE A 55 -5.96 -3.47 1.83
CA PHE A 55 -6.91 -2.77 0.98
C PHE A 55 -8.34 -3.28 1.15
N ALA A 56 -8.51 -4.61 1.20
CA ALA A 56 -9.82 -5.23 1.44
C ALA A 56 -10.36 -5.01 2.87
N ALA A 57 -9.48 -4.77 3.84
CA ALA A 57 -9.86 -4.42 5.21
C ALA A 57 -10.24 -2.94 5.36
N GLY A 58 -9.70 -2.07 4.49
CA GLY A 58 -9.87 -0.62 4.56
C GLY A 58 -9.09 0.05 5.68
N CYS A 59 -9.55 1.23 6.08
CA CYS A 59 -9.22 1.87 7.36
C CYS A 59 -10.31 1.55 8.41
#